data_AF-A0A846DUJ9-F1
#
_entry.id   AF-A0A846DUJ9-F1
#
_cell.length_a   1.000
_cell.length_b   1.000
_cell.length_c   1.000
_cell.angle_alpha   90.00
_cell.angle_beta   90.00
_cell.angle_gamma   90.00
#
_symmetry.space_group_name_H-M   'P 1'
#
loop_
_entity.id
_entity.type
_entity.pdbx_description
1 polymer ?
#
loop_
_entity_poly.entity_id
_entity_poly.type
_entity_poly.pdbx_seq_one_letter_code
_entity_poly.pdbx_strand_id
1 'polypeptide(L)'
;MTSKDNLALTNIAEVMANLPSESLLGKVITSAQKEEWEKIRETQKLMSDYWISKYVYKDINYHPLEDALDCQQISHKKAELIAVYVNEYKARWDLCQVAAKYVEEFHGKLQVWNSNAQHFPKPVLQIWDKFFRCISLGKYPFGSPYELFIETLNEDVDGSFSICLEPYYDVPLKKWKQGTKQYIQILDRVIDAGNYPDLLPKQAYNLKKQLVWNKISFSWLGLILFTCHLNTASDPLLRQKIIAHSQVLQEVLRLTVKASFGMSGFAWYKGEILQASGKGGVYIKPS
;
A
#
# COMPACT_ATOMS: atom_id res chain seq x y z
N MET A 1 -5.20 -26.67 6.28
CA MET A 1 -4.13 -25.70 6.56
C MET A 1 -2.97 -26.50 7.11
N THR A 2 -1.78 -26.39 6.51
CA THR A 2 -0.61 -27.13 6.99
C THR A 2 0.02 -26.41 8.19
N SER A 3 0.83 -27.10 8.99
CA SER A 3 1.59 -26.47 10.09
C SER A 3 2.51 -25.33 9.59
N LYS A 4 3.00 -25.42 8.34
CA LYS A 4 3.81 -24.37 7.70
C LYS A 4 2.98 -23.14 7.32
N ASP A 5 1.75 -23.34 6.83
CA ASP A 5 0.85 -22.23 6.51
C ASP A 5 0.50 -21.44 7.78
N ASN A 6 0.22 -22.14 8.88
CA ASN A 6 -0.06 -21.50 10.16
C ASN A 6 1.14 -20.67 10.65
N LEU A 7 2.36 -21.22 10.56
CA LEU A 7 3.57 -20.49 10.97
C LEU A 7 3.78 -19.21 10.16
N ALA A 8 3.62 -19.27 8.84
CA ALA A 8 3.73 -18.07 7.99
C ALA A 8 2.69 -17.00 8.36
N LEU A 9 1.44 -17.41 8.59
CA LEU A 9 0.37 -16.49 8.98
C LEU A 9 0.58 -15.88 10.37
N THR A 10 1.13 -16.64 11.33
CA THR A 10 1.53 -16.11 12.65
C THR A 10 2.66 -15.09 12.51
N ASN A 11 3.70 -15.41 11.74
CA ASN A 11 4.82 -14.49 11.54
C ASN A 11 4.38 -13.18 10.85
N ILE A 12 3.43 -13.25 9.91
CA ILE A 12 2.83 -12.04 9.31
C ILE A 12 2.19 -11.15 10.38
N ALA A 13 1.42 -11.74 11.31
CA ALA A 13 0.79 -10.99 12.38
C ALA A 13 1.83 -10.32 13.28
N GLU A 14 2.89 -11.04 13.66
CA GLU A 14 4.01 -10.49 14.43
C GLU A 14 4.66 -9.30 13.73
N VAL A 15 4.89 -9.38 12.41
CA VAL A 15 5.40 -8.24 11.65
C VAL A 15 4.41 -7.07 11.68
N MET A 16 3.12 -7.32 11.42
CA MET A 16 2.09 -6.28 11.47
C MET A 16 2.10 -5.55 12.83
N ALA A 17 2.06 -6.28 13.95
CA ALA A 17 2.10 -5.68 15.29
C ALA A 17 3.33 -4.79 15.54
N ASN A 18 4.42 -5.07 14.83
CA ASN A 18 5.69 -4.35 14.89
C ASN A 18 5.88 -3.28 13.79
N LEU A 19 4.81 -2.90 13.06
CA LEU A 19 4.76 -1.70 12.22
C LEU A 19 4.06 -0.49 12.89
N PRO A 20 4.52 0.76 12.68
CA PRO A 20 5.72 1.15 11.93
C PRO A 20 7.01 0.67 12.60
N SER A 21 8.10 0.53 11.87
CA SER A 21 9.35 0.00 12.43
C SER A 21 9.94 0.91 13.52
N GLU A 22 10.59 0.30 14.51
CA GLU A 22 11.33 1.02 15.57
C GLU A 22 12.45 1.90 15.00
N SER A 23 12.96 1.57 13.81
CA SER A 23 13.96 2.37 13.11
C SER A 23 13.46 3.79 12.76
N LEU A 24 12.15 3.95 12.57
CA LEU A 24 11.51 5.24 12.31
C LEU A 24 11.23 6.00 13.60
N LEU A 25 10.96 5.29 14.71
CA LEU A 25 10.80 5.92 16.02
C LEU A 25 12.06 6.70 16.42
N GLY A 26 13.24 6.16 16.13
CA GLY A 26 14.52 6.86 16.36
C GLY A 26 14.72 8.15 15.55
N LYS A 27 13.87 8.43 14.55
CA LYS A 27 13.90 9.66 13.73
C LYS A 27 12.84 10.68 14.14
N VAL A 28 11.95 10.32 15.08
CA VAL A 28 10.91 11.21 15.60
C VAL A 28 11.53 12.30 16.46
N ILE A 29 11.16 13.55 16.19
CA ILE A 29 11.71 14.74 16.88
C ILE A 29 10.65 15.64 17.50
N THR A 30 9.38 15.50 17.12
CA THR A 30 8.26 16.31 17.62
C THR A 30 7.21 15.44 18.32
N SER A 31 6.40 16.04 19.19
CA SER A 31 5.27 15.36 19.82
C SER A 31 4.24 14.89 18.79
N ALA A 32 3.94 15.69 17.76
CA ALA A 32 2.99 15.32 16.72
C ALA A 32 3.42 14.08 15.91
N GLN A 33 4.71 13.95 15.60
CA GLN A 33 5.25 12.73 14.99
C GLN A 33 5.17 11.52 15.92
N LYS A 34 5.41 11.71 17.22
CA LYS A 34 5.32 10.64 18.21
C LYS A 34 3.89 10.14 18.35
N GLU A 35 2.92 11.05 18.46
CA GLU A 35 1.49 10.74 18.53
C GLU A 35 1.01 9.99 17.27
N GLU A 36 1.43 10.42 16.08
CA GLU A 36 1.06 9.73 14.84
C GLU A 36 1.70 8.33 14.77
N TRP A 37 2.95 8.17 15.23
CA TRP A 37 3.60 6.86 15.30
C TRP A 37 2.84 5.91 16.24
N GLU A 38 2.51 6.37 17.45
CA GLU A 38 1.78 5.59 18.47
C GLU A 38 0.40 5.17 17.94
N LYS A 39 -0.32 6.09 17.32
CA LYS A 39 -1.64 5.81 16.71
C LYS A 39 -1.58 4.77 15.58
N ILE A 40 -0.55 4.82 14.73
CA ILE A 40 -0.36 3.81 13.69
C ILE A 40 0.00 2.48 14.34
N ARG A 41 0.94 2.47 15.31
CA ARG A 41 1.34 1.27 16.07
C ARG A 41 0.16 0.58 16.72
N GLU A 42 -0.71 1.31 17.41
CA GLU A 42 -1.91 0.77 18.03
C GLU A 42 -2.88 0.17 17.00
N THR A 43 -3.04 0.86 15.86
CA THR A 43 -3.89 0.36 14.78
C THR A 43 -3.32 -0.94 14.20
N GLN A 44 -2.00 -1.04 14.02
CA GLN A 44 -1.35 -2.24 13.50
C GLN A 44 -1.38 -3.42 14.49
N LYS A 45 -1.27 -3.17 15.80
CA LYS A 45 -1.50 -4.20 16.83
C LYS A 45 -2.92 -4.78 16.72
N LEU A 46 -3.92 -3.92 16.64
CA LEU A 46 -5.31 -4.37 16.48
C LEU A 46 -5.55 -5.11 15.15
N MET A 47 -4.90 -4.68 14.06
CA MET A 47 -4.93 -5.40 12.78
C MET A 47 -4.29 -6.78 12.89
N SER A 48 -3.17 -6.91 13.62
CA SER A 48 -2.50 -8.19 13.91
C SER A 48 -3.42 -9.12 14.70
N ASP A 49 -4.03 -8.62 15.77
CA ASP A 49 -4.97 -9.37 16.60
C ASP A 49 -6.16 -9.87 15.79
N TYR A 50 -6.74 -9.00 14.96
CA TYR A 50 -7.83 -9.39 14.06
C TYR A 50 -7.38 -10.41 13.02
N TRP A 51 -6.17 -10.27 12.45
CA TRP A 51 -5.59 -11.26 11.55
C TRP A 51 -5.46 -12.64 12.21
N ILE A 52 -4.95 -12.69 13.45
CA ILE A 52 -4.83 -13.93 14.22
C ILE A 52 -6.19 -14.58 14.42
N SER A 53 -7.18 -13.82 14.92
CA SER A 53 -8.54 -14.33 15.15
C SER A 53 -9.22 -14.89 13.88
N LYS A 54 -8.89 -14.30 12.72
CA LYS A 54 -9.55 -14.62 11.47
C LYS A 54 -8.89 -15.75 10.70
N TYR A 55 -7.55 -15.79 10.69
CA TYR A 55 -6.79 -16.64 9.79
C TYR A 55 -5.87 -17.66 10.48
N VAL A 56 -5.56 -17.48 11.76
CA VAL A 56 -4.66 -18.38 12.51
C VAL A 56 -5.45 -19.25 13.49
N TYR A 57 -6.14 -18.62 14.45
CA TYR A 57 -6.92 -19.29 15.47
C TYR A 57 -8.38 -18.90 15.36
N LYS A 58 -9.22 -19.87 14.99
CA LYS A 58 -10.67 -19.73 15.08
C LYS A 58 -11.13 -20.02 16.51
N ASP A 59 -10.63 -19.25 17.47
CA ASP A 59 -11.22 -19.25 18.80
C ASP A 59 -12.55 -18.51 18.73
N ILE A 60 -13.63 -19.18 19.13
CA ILE A 60 -14.98 -18.63 19.08
C ILE A 60 -15.20 -17.52 20.11
N ASN A 61 -14.27 -17.32 21.04
CA ASN A 61 -14.35 -16.32 22.09
C ASN A 61 -13.36 -15.16 21.92
N TYR A 62 -12.60 -15.11 20.81
CA TYR A 62 -11.63 -14.04 20.57
C TYR A 62 -12.07 -13.14 19.42
N HIS A 63 -12.60 -11.98 19.79
CA HIS A 63 -13.26 -11.04 18.88
C HIS A 63 -12.67 -9.63 19.04
N PRO A 64 -11.41 -9.42 18.63
CA PRO A 64 -10.65 -8.22 19.01
C PRO A 64 -11.24 -6.91 18.48
N LEU A 65 -11.98 -6.93 17.36
CA LEU A 65 -12.65 -5.71 16.87
C LEU A 65 -13.93 -5.42 17.66
N GLU A 66 -14.69 -6.45 17.99
CA GLU A 66 -15.89 -6.35 18.81
C GLU A 66 -15.52 -5.87 20.23
N ASP A 67 -14.50 -6.48 20.85
CA ASP A 67 -14.01 -6.09 22.17
C ASP A 67 -13.53 -4.63 22.19
N ALA A 68 -12.82 -4.20 21.14
CA ALA A 68 -12.36 -2.81 21.00
C ALA A 68 -13.51 -1.82 20.76
N LEU A 69 -14.61 -2.25 20.12
CA LEU A 69 -15.82 -1.46 19.95
C LEU A 69 -16.59 -1.32 21.27
N ASP A 70 -16.78 -2.43 21.98
CA ASP A 70 -17.49 -2.47 23.25
C ASP A 70 -16.77 -1.65 24.34
N CYS A 71 -15.44 -1.69 24.32
CA CYS A 71 -14.60 -0.85 25.18
C CYS A 71 -14.44 0.60 24.68
N GLN A 72 -15.09 1.00 23.58
CA GLN A 72 -15.02 2.33 22.97
C GLN A 72 -13.59 2.78 22.59
N GLN A 73 -12.67 1.85 22.35
CA GLN A 73 -11.30 2.14 21.93
C GLN A 73 -11.25 2.59 20.46
N ILE A 74 -12.20 2.13 19.65
CA ILE A 74 -12.33 2.47 18.24
C ILE A 74 -13.79 2.79 17.89
N SER A 75 -14.00 3.49 16.77
CA SER A 75 -15.33 3.66 16.19
C SER A 75 -15.69 2.49 15.27
N HIS A 76 -16.99 2.25 15.04
CA HIS A 76 -17.47 1.29 14.04
C HIS A 76 -16.81 1.46 12.68
N LYS A 77 -16.65 2.70 12.23
CA LYS A 77 -16.00 3.03 10.96
C LYS A 77 -14.53 2.64 10.93
N LYS A 78 -13.81 2.76 12.06
CA LYS A 78 -12.42 2.31 12.16
C LYS A 78 -12.34 0.78 12.16
N ALA A 79 -13.26 0.10 12.85
CA ALA A 79 -13.36 -1.36 12.81
C ALA A 79 -13.63 -1.90 11.40
N GLU A 80 -14.58 -1.31 10.66
CA GLU A 80 -14.86 -1.65 9.26
C GLU A 80 -13.61 -1.51 8.38
N LEU A 81 -12.89 -0.39 8.51
CA LEU A 81 -11.66 -0.17 7.75
C LEU A 81 -10.61 -1.24 8.09
N ILE A 82 -10.35 -1.49 9.38
CA ILE A 82 -9.39 -2.52 9.81
C ILE A 82 -9.76 -3.89 9.21
N ALA A 83 -11.04 -4.27 9.30
CA ALA A 83 -11.49 -5.57 8.81
C ALA A 83 -11.22 -5.75 7.30
N VAL A 84 -11.49 -4.72 6.49
CA VAL A 84 -11.27 -4.78 5.04
C VAL A 84 -9.79 -4.68 4.69
N TYR A 85 -8.98 -3.88 5.39
CA TYR A 85 -7.52 -3.87 5.19
C TYR A 85 -6.88 -5.23 5.52
N VAL A 86 -7.31 -5.89 6.60
CA VAL A 86 -6.83 -7.25 6.94
C VAL A 86 -7.21 -8.28 5.86
N ASN A 87 -8.38 -8.15 5.23
CA ASN A 87 -8.74 -8.97 4.08
C ASN A 87 -7.86 -8.67 2.86
N GLU A 88 -7.52 -7.40 2.63
CA GLU A 88 -6.66 -7.00 1.52
C GLU A 88 -5.25 -7.54 1.70
N TYR A 89 -4.68 -7.45 2.91
CA TYR A 89 -3.38 -8.05 3.23
C TYR A 89 -3.40 -9.57 3.01
N LYS A 90 -4.51 -10.24 3.33
CA LYS A 90 -4.62 -11.69 3.09
C LYS A 90 -4.67 -12.01 1.59
N ALA A 91 -5.42 -11.24 0.81
CA ALA A 91 -5.48 -11.41 -0.64
C ALA A 91 -4.14 -11.07 -1.31
N ARG A 92 -3.43 -10.05 -0.79
CA ARG A 92 -2.10 -9.64 -1.21
C ARG A 92 -1.06 -10.73 -0.91
N TRP A 93 -1.13 -11.37 0.27
CA TRP A 93 -0.30 -12.53 0.62
C TRP A 93 -0.51 -13.70 -0.36
N ASP A 94 -1.77 -14.03 -0.64
CA ASP A 94 -2.12 -15.09 -1.59
C ASP A 94 -1.66 -14.79 -3.02
N LEU A 95 -1.66 -13.51 -3.41
CA LEU A 95 -1.10 -13.06 -4.68
C LEU A 95 0.42 -13.22 -4.71
N CYS A 96 1.13 -12.80 -3.65
CA CYS A 96 2.60 -12.89 -3.56
C CYS A 96 3.08 -14.34 -3.72
N GLN A 97 2.39 -15.31 -3.11
CA GLN A 97 2.72 -16.73 -3.22
C GLN A 97 2.77 -17.24 -4.67
N VAL A 98 1.96 -16.67 -5.57
CA VAL A 98 1.92 -17.06 -6.99
C VAL A 98 2.79 -16.12 -7.85
N ALA A 99 2.82 -14.83 -7.52
CA ALA A 99 3.48 -13.80 -8.30
C ALA A 99 5.01 -13.77 -8.12
N ALA A 100 5.55 -14.25 -6.99
CA ALA A 100 6.96 -14.08 -6.63
C ALA A 100 7.94 -14.53 -7.73
N LYS A 101 7.70 -15.69 -8.36
CA LYS A 101 8.54 -16.19 -9.48
C LYS A 101 8.58 -15.20 -10.65
N TYR A 102 7.44 -14.58 -10.99
CA TYR A 102 7.35 -13.62 -12.10
C TYR A 102 8.02 -12.29 -11.75
N VAL A 103 7.97 -11.89 -10.47
CA VAL A 103 8.67 -10.71 -9.98
C VAL A 103 10.18 -10.91 -10.06
N GLU A 104 10.68 -12.06 -9.62
CA GLU A 104 12.11 -12.41 -9.71
C GLU A 104 12.59 -12.46 -11.17
N GLU A 105 11.87 -13.16 -12.04
CA GLU A 105 12.18 -13.22 -13.48
C GLU A 105 12.20 -11.84 -14.13
N PHE A 106 11.20 -11.00 -13.82
CA PHE A 106 11.14 -9.64 -14.35
C PHE A 106 12.25 -8.77 -13.80
N HIS A 107 12.58 -8.88 -12.51
CA HIS A 107 13.70 -8.18 -11.90
C HIS A 107 15.03 -8.56 -12.59
N GLY A 108 15.25 -9.83 -12.91
CA GLY A 108 16.39 -10.27 -13.70
C GLY A 108 16.45 -9.60 -15.08
N LYS A 109 15.30 -9.47 -15.76
CA LYS A 109 15.20 -8.71 -17.03
C LYS A 109 15.54 -7.24 -16.83
N LEU A 110 15.10 -6.62 -15.73
CA LEU A 110 15.42 -5.22 -15.42
C LEU A 110 16.94 -4.99 -15.33
N GLN A 111 17.68 -5.90 -14.68
CA GLN A 111 19.13 -5.81 -14.58
C GLN A 111 19.80 -5.85 -15.96
N VAL A 112 19.35 -6.76 -16.84
CA VAL A 112 19.86 -6.88 -18.22
C VAL A 112 19.54 -5.62 -19.04
N TRP A 113 18.33 -5.09 -18.89
CA TRP A 113 17.89 -3.88 -19.57
C TRP A 113 18.62 -2.62 -19.10
N ASN A 114 19.01 -2.56 -17.82
CA ASN A 114 19.76 -1.42 -17.29
C ASN A 114 21.09 -1.21 -18.02
N SER A 115 21.76 -2.29 -18.42
CA SER A 115 22.99 -2.25 -19.23
C SER A 115 22.78 -1.59 -20.61
N ASN A 116 21.54 -1.55 -21.10
CA ASN A 116 21.17 -0.95 -22.38
C ASN A 116 20.33 0.34 -22.22
N ALA A 117 20.11 0.82 -21.00
CA ALA A 117 19.19 1.92 -20.72
C ALA A 117 19.58 3.22 -21.44
N GLN A 118 20.88 3.43 -21.71
CA GLN A 118 21.38 4.57 -22.49
C GLN A 118 20.81 4.67 -23.92
N HIS A 119 20.28 3.56 -24.46
CA HIS A 119 19.66 3.51 -25.78
C HIS A 119 18.14 3.66 -25.75
N PHE A 120 17.53 3.84 -24.58
CA PHE A 120 16.09 4.01 -24.49
C PHE A 120 15.64 5.36 -25.04
N PRO A 121 14.48 5.41 -25.74
CA PRO A 121 13.85 6.66 -26.10
C PRO A 121 13.64 7.53 -24.85
N LYS A 122 13.84 8.85 -24.97
CA LYS A 122 13.78 9.79 -23.84
C LYS A 122 12.54 9.62 -22.93
N PRO A 123 11.31 9.41 -23.43
CA PRO A 123 10.15 9.19 -22.55
C PRO A 123 10.23 7.90 -21.74
N VAL A 124 10.82 6.84 -22.32
CA VAL A 124 11.04 5.56 -21.65
C VAL A 124 12.14 5.68 -20.61
N LEU A 125 13.25 6.36 -20.96
CA LEU A 125 14.35 6.61 -20.03
C LEU A 125 13.90 7.38 -18.78
N GLN A 126 13.01 8.36 -18.92
CA GLN A 126 12.46 9.08 -17.76
C GLN A 126 11.66 8.19 -16.81
N ILE A 127 10.89 7.23 -17.35
CA ILE A 127 10.17 6.25 -16.55
C ILE A 127 11.17 5.28 -15.91
N TRP A 128 12.17 4.84 -16.67
CA TRP A 128 13.24 3.97 -16.20
C TRP A 128 13.99 4.57 -15.01
N ASP A 129 14.49 5.79 -15.15
CA ASP A 129 15.22 6.50 -14.10
C ASP A 129 14.39 6.67 -12.83
N LYS A 130 13.08 6.92 -12.98
CA LYS A 130 12.17 7.17 -11.85
C LYS A 130 11.81 5.90 -11.07
N PHE A 131 11.58 4.78 -11.76
CA PHE A 131 11.03 3.57 -11.12
C PHE A 131 12.00 2.39 -11.10
N PHE A 132 12.81 2.19 -12.13
CA PHE A 132 13.51 0.92 -12.31
C PHE A 132 15.02 1.03 -12.13
N ARG A 133 15.62 2.21 -12.33
CA ARG A 133 17.08 2.36 -12.28
C ARG A 133 17.66 1.88 -10.96
N CYS A 134 17.18 2.39 -9.82
CA CYS A 134 17.75 2.03 -8.52
C CYS A 134 17.63 0.53 -8.22
N ILE A 135 16.46 -0.07 -8.45
CA ILE A 135 16.26 -1.49 -8.17
C ILE A 135 17.03 -2.39 -9.14
N SER A 136 17.19 -1.97 -10.41
CA SER A 136 17.91 -2.74 -11.42
C SER A 136 19.42 -2.83 -11.19
N LEU A 137 19.98 -2.03 -10.29
CA LEU A 137 21.40 -2.06 -9.92
C LEU A 137 21.73 -3.15 -8.90
N GLY A 138 20.76 -3.55 -8.08
CA GLY A 138 20.91 -4.57 -7.04
C GLY A 138 20.54 -5.96 -7.53
N LYS A 139 20.88 -7.00 -6.76
CA LYS A 139 20.30 -8.35 -6.94
C LYS A 139 18.87 -8.38 -6.40
N TYR A 140 18.06 -9.33 -6.90
CA TYR A 140 16.74 -9.57 -6.34
C TYR A 140 16.88 -9.91 -4.85
N PRO A 141 16.26 -9.16 -3.93
CA PRO A 141 16.61 -9.22 -2.51
C PRO A 141 15.84 -10.30 -1.74
N PHE A 142 14.84 -10.95 -2.34
CA PHE A 142 13.94 -11.85 -1.63
C PHE A 142 14.26 -13.31 -1.93
N GLY A 143 14.42 -14.12 -0.88
CA GLY A 143 14.54 -15.57 -0.96
C GLY A 143 13.21 -16.31 -0.91
N SER A 144 12.10 -15.62 -0.63
CA SER A 144 10.78 -16.23 -0.50
C SER A 144 9.62 -15.28 -0.83
N PRO A 145 8.43 -15.80 -1.17
CA PRO A 145 7.22 -14.98 -1.30
C PRO A 145 6.85 -14.25 -0.01
N TYR A 146 7.21 -14.81 1.15
CA TYR A 146 7.01 -14.21 2.47
C TYR A 146 7.78 -12.89 2.58
N GLU A 147 9.07 -12.89 2.27
CA GLU A 147 9.91 -11.69 2.33
C GLU A 147 9.40 -10.59 1.37
N LEU A 148 8.99 -10.98 0.15
CA LEU A 148 8.37 -10.05 -0.79
C LEU A 148 7.08 -9.42 -0.21
N PHE A 149 6.22 -10.24 0.40
CA PHE A 149 4.98 -9.76 1.02
C PHE A 149 5.27 -8.82 2.20
N ILE A 150 6.20 -9.17 3.09
CA ILE A 150 6.61 -8.33 4.22
C ILE A 150 7.10 -6.97 3.73
N GLU A 151 7.86 -6.92 2.63
CA GLU A 151 8.30 -5.65 2.08
C GLU A 151 7.13 -4.79 1.60
N THR A 152 6.09 -5.38 1.00
CA THR A 152 4.89 -4.61 0.65
C THR A 152 4.15 -4.06 1.88
N LEU A 153 4.27 -4.71 3.03
CA LEU A 153 3.70 -4.30 4.31
C LEU A 153 4.51 -3.11 4.90
N ASN A 154 5.83 -3.22 4.84
CA ASN A 154 6.75 -2.12 5.19
C ASN A 154 6.46 -0.89 4.31
N GLU A 155 6.41 -1.05 2.98
CA GLU A 155 6.12 0.04 2.05
C GLU A 155 4.80 0.76 2.37
N ASP A 156 3.77 0.01 2.78
CA ASP A 156 2.45 0.56 3.12
C ASP A 156 2.50 1.36 4.42
N VAL A 157 3.04 0.77 5.50
CA VAL A 157 2.99 1.37 6.84
C VAL A 157 4.16 2.33 7.10
N ASP A 158 5.39 1.88 6.90
CA ASP A 158 6.60 2.69 7.10
C ASP A 158 6.67 3.81 6.06
N GLY A 159 6.29 3.52 4.80
CA GLY A 159 6.21 4.54 3.75
C GLY A 159 5.18 5.63 4.08
N SER A 160 4.00 5.24 4.57
CA SER A 160 2.97 6.21 5.00
C SER A 160 3.41 7.04 6.20
N PHE A 161 4.07 6.44 7.19
CA PHE A 161 4.58 7.17 8.35
C PHE A 161 5.73 8.12 7.97
N SER A 162 6.65 7.69 7.10
CA SER A 162 7.83 8.45 6.70
C SER A 162 7.51 9.84 6.13
N ILE A 163 6.31 10.03 5.61
CA ILE A 163 5.78 11.32 5.16
C ILE A 163 5.86 12.40 6.26
N CYS A 164 5.61 12.03 7.52
CA CYS A 164 5.66 12.99 8.65
C CYS A 164 7.09 13.36 9.05
N LEU A 165 8.08 12.59 8.60
CA LEU A 165 9.51 12.82 8.87
C LEU A 165 10.14 13.76 7.83
N GLU A 166 9.47 13.98 6.71
CA GLU A 166 9.97 14.91 5.70
C GLU A 166 9.97 16.36 6.21
N PRO A 167 10.94 17.20 5.81
CA PRO A 167 10.94 18.61 6.16
C PRO A 167 9.65 19.33 5.75
N TYR A 168 9.05 18.90 4.63
CA TYR A 168 7.76 19.37 4.17
C TYR A 168 7.11 18.33 3.25
N TYR A 169 5.84 17.99 3.49
CA TYR A 169 5.04 17.17 2.60
C TYR A 169 3.57 17.58 2.60
N ASP A 170 3.03 17.98 1.44
CA ASP A 170 1.60 18.25 1.28
C ASP A 170 0.78 16.98 1.05
N VAL A 171 -0.38 16.89 1.68
CA VAL A 171 -1.36 15.81 1.48
C VAL A 171 -2.60 16.37 0.78
N PRO A 172 -2.64 16.35 -0.57
CA PRO A 172 -3.72 16.95 -1.33
C PRO A 172 -4.93 16.00 -1.43
N LEU A 173 -5.61 15.77 -0.30
CA LEU A 173 -6.71 14.79 -0.18
C LEU A 173 -7.78 14.92 -1.27
N LYS A 174 -8.08 16.14 -1.75
CA LYS A 174 -9.04 16.31 -2.85
C LYS A 174 -8.58 15.64 -4.15
N LYS A 175 -7.30 15.81 -4.52
CA LYS A 175 -6.74 15.21 -5.73
C LYS A 175 -6.64 13.70 -5.58
N TRP A 176 -6.14 13.22 -4.44
CA TRP A 176 -6.04 11.80 -4.15
C TRP A 176 -7.41 11.13 -4.17
N LYS A 177 -8.45 11.70 -3.55
CA LYS A 177 -9.84 11.19 -3.66
C LYS A 177 -10.32 11.07 -5.11
N GLN A 178 -10.00 12.04 -5.98
CA GLN A 178 -10.36 11.98 -7.39
C GLN A 178 -9.58 10.89 -8.14
N GLY A 179 -8.28 10.78 -7.87
CA GLY A 179 -7.42 9.72 -8.41
C GLY A 179 -7.89 8.33 -7.99
N THR A 180 -8.18 8.13 -6.70
CA THR A 180 -8.71 6.88 -6.15
C THR A 180 -10.05 6.49 -6.79
N LYS A 181 -10.97 7.44 -6.99
CA LYS A 181 -12.23 7.17 -7.70
C LYS A 181 -12.00 6.69 -9.12
N GLN A 182 -11.06 7.31 -9.84
CA GLN A 182 -10.69 6.85 -11.18
C GLN A 182 -10.02 5.47 -11.13
N TYR A 183 -9.18 5.20 -10.13
CA TYR A 183 -8.53 3.91 -9.97
C TYR A 183 -9.52 2.78 -9.63
N ILE A 184 -10.54 3.05 -8.82
CA ILE A 184 -11.64 2.10 -8.56
C ILE A 184 -12.31 1.65 -9.88
N GLN A 185 -12.53 2.56 -10.83
CA GLN A 185 -13.08 2.23 -12.16
C GLN A 185 -12.12 1.39 -13.02
N ILE A 186 -10.82 1.53 -12.81
CA ILE A 186 -9.80 0.69 -13.45
C ILE A 186 -9.88 -0.72 -12.87
N LEU A 187 -10.01 -0.84 -11.54
CA LEU A 187 -10.16 -2.12 -10.86
C LEU A 187 -11.44 -2.86 -11.27
N ASP A 188 -12.56 -2.17 -11.53
CA ASP A 188 -13.78 -2.82 -12.05
C ASP A 188 -13.45 -3.67 -13.30
N ARG A 189 -12.63 -3.14 -14.23
CA ARG A 189 -12.22 -3.89 -15.43
C ARG A 189 -11.22 -5.01 -15.14
N VAL A 190 -10.34 -4.83 -14.17
CA VAL A 190 -9.42 -5.89 -13.72
C VAL A 190 -10.21 -7.05 -13.12
N ILE A 191 -11.28 -6.77 -12.40
CA ILE A 191 -12.14 -7.80 -11.80
C ILE A 191 -12.82 -8.64 -12.88
N ASP A 192 -13.25 -8.01 -13.98
CA ASP A 192 -13.90 -8.72 -15.09
C ASP A 192 -12.94 -9.60 -15.89
N ALA A 193 -11.73 -9.09 -16.17
CA ALA A 193 -10.85 -9.69 -17.17
C ALA A 193 -9.50 -10.19 -16.61
N GLY A 194 -9.11 -9.80 -15.41
CA GLY A 194 -7.85 -10.18 -14.76
C GLY A 194 -6.63 -9.41 -15.26
N ASN A 195 -6.82 -8.41 -16.12
CA ASN A 195 -5.77 -7.56 -16.66
C ASN A 195 -6.12 -6.07 -16.50
N TYR A 196 -5.10 -5.24 -16.29
CA TYR A 196 -5.27 -3.79 -16.28
C TYR A 196 -5.65 -3.29 -17.68
N PRO A 197 -6.67 -2.42 -17.80
CA PRO A 197 -7.09 -1.86 -19.08
C PRO A 197 -6.08 -0.83 -19.59
N ASP A 198 -5.91 -0.77 -20.91
CA ASP A 198 -5.25 0.37 -21.54
C ASP A 198 -6.06 1.64 -21.30
N LEU A 199 -5.39 2.67 -20.79
CA LEU A 199 -5.98 3.97 -20.56
C LEU A 199 -5.82 4.84 -21.81
N LEU A 200 -6.90 5.52 -22.20
CA LEU A 200 -6.81 6.57 -23.21
C LEU A 200 -5.84 7.66 -22.72
N PRO A 201 -5.07 8.33 -23.60
CA PRO A 201 -4.07 9.33 -23.19
C PRO A 201 -4.61 10.40 -22.23
N LYS A 202 -5.84 10.87 -22.44
CA LYS A 202 -6.51 11.84 -21.55
C LYS A 202 -6.82 11.26 -20.16
N GLN A 203 -7.22 9.98 -20.09
CA GLN A 203 -7.49 9.29 -18.81
C GLN A 203 -6.17 9.09 -18.05
N ALA A 204 -5.11 8.66 -18.73
CA ALA A 204 -3.79 8.50 -18.13
C ALA A 204 -3.22 9.83 -17.62
N TYR A 205 -3.33 10.91 -18.42
CA TYR A 205 -2.91 12.25 -18.00
C TYR A 205 -3.67 12.72 -16.75
N ASN A 206 -4.98 12.57 -16.74
CA ASN A 206 -5.82 12.95 -15.60
C ASN A 206 -5.43 12.15 -14.35
N LEU A 207 -5.24 10.83 -14.48
CA LEU A 207 -4.84 9.99 -13.36
C LEU A 207 -3.50 10.44 -12.78
N LYS A 208 -2.49 10.65 -13.63
CA LYS A 208 -1.16 11.15 -13.21
C LYS A 208 -1.25 12.50 -12.49
N LYS A 209 -2.10 13.41 -12.98
CA LYS A 209 -2.33 14.72 -12.36
C LYS A 209 -2.98 14.59 -10.97
N GLN A 210 -3.95 13.70 -10.82
CA GLN A 210 -4.69 13.51 -9.56
C GLN A 210 -3.89 12.72 -8.51
N LEU A 211 -3.08 11.76 -8.94
CA LEU A 211 -2.17 11.02 -8.05
C LEU A 211 -0.90 11.79 -7.71
N VAL A 212 -0.70 12.98 -8.30
CA VAL A 212 0.49 13.82 -8.06
C VAL A 212 1.76 13.04 -8.43
N TRP A 213 1.90 12.72 -9.72
CA TRP A 213 2.93 11.83 -10.29
C TRP A 213 4.37 12.04 -9.78
N ASN A 214 4.75 13.27 -9.45
CA ASN A 214 6.06 13.57 -8.90
C ASN A 214 6.31 12.92 -7.53
N LYS A 215 5.26 12.64 -6.75
CA LYS A 215 5.30 11.98 -5.43
C LYS A 215 5.26 10.46 -5.48
N ILE A 216 4.93 9.88 -6.63
CA ILE A 216 4.90 8.43 -6.80
C ILE A 216 6.32 7.95 -7.07
N SER A 217 6.79 6.96 -6.30
CA SER A 217 8.07 6.28 -6.50
C SER A 217 7.84 4.81 -6.87
N PHE A 218 8.93 4.08 -7.05
CA PHE A 218 8.88 2.62 -7.09
C PHE A 218 8.23 2.05 -5.83
N SER A 219 7.52 0.94 -6.00
CA SER A 219 7.13 0.03 -4.92
C SER A 219 7.13 -1.41 -5.43
N TRP A 220 7.46 -2.36 -4.56
CA TRP A 220 7.39 -3.79 -4.83
C TRP A 220 5.97 -4.25 -5.08
N LEU A 221 4.97 -3.68 -4.39
CA LEU A 221 3.57 -3.91 -4.73
C LEU A 221 3.27 -3.47 -6.18
N GLY A 222 3.77 -2.30 -6.59
CA GLY A 222 3.64 -1.84 -7.97
C GLY A 222 4.28 -2.80 -8.98
N LEU A 223 5.45 -3.34 -8.66
CA LEU A 223 6.12 -4.34 -9.48
C LEU A 223 5.34 -5.66 -9.56
N ILE A 224 4.79 -6.15 -8.45
CA ILE A 224 3.91 -7.33 -8.41
C ILE A 224 2.73 -7.14 -9.35
N LEU A 225 2.01 -6.01 -9.23
CA LEU A 225 0.83 -5.75 -10.06
C LEU A 225 1.21 -5.63 -11.55
N PHE A 226 2.36 -5.02 -11.84
CA PHE A 226 2.87 -4.91 -13.20
C PHE A 226 3.23 -6.28 -13.79
N THR A 227 3.92 -7.15 -13.05
CA THR A 227 4.26 -8.49 -13.55
C THR A 227 3.02 -9.38 -13.67
N CYS A 228 2.04 -9.23 -12.79
CA CYS A 228 0.74 -9.88 -12.95
C CYS A 228 0.09 -9.48 -14.27
N HIS A 229 0.05 -8.19 -14.59
CA HIS A 229 -0.51 -7.69 -15.83
C HIS A 229 0.11 -8.37 -17.07
N LEU A 230 1.42 -8.61 -17.06
CA LEU A 230 2.13 -9.26 -18.18
C LEU A 230 1.86 -10.78 -18.30
N ASN A 231 1.52 -11.47 -17.21
CA ASN A 231 1.53 -12.94 -17.16
C ASN A 231 0.15 -13.58 -16.93
N THR A 232 -0.88 -12.79 -16.61
CA THR A 232 -2.25 -13.28 -16.33
C THR A 232 -2.92 -14.02 -17.49
N ALA A 233 -2.53 -13.72 -18.74
CA ALA A 233 -3.03 -14.45 -19.91
C ALA A 233 -2.50 -15.90 -19.96
N SER A 234 -1.30 -16.13 -19.43
CA SER A 234 -0.61 -17.43 -19.47
C SER A 234 -0.73 -18.25 -18.18
N ASP A 235 -1.10 -17.64 -17.05
CA ASP A 235 -1.25 -18.32 -15.75
C ASP A 235 -2.65 -18.06 -15.15
N PRO A 236 -3.58 -19.03 -15.27
CA PRO A 236 -4.94 -18.90 -14.72
C PRO A 236 -4.99 -18.74 -13.21
N LEU A 237 -4.04 -19.34 -12.47
CA LEU A 237 -3.98 -19.20 -11.01
C LEU A 237 -3.58 -17.78 -10.63
N LEU A 238 -2.58 -17.21 -11.32
CA LEU A 238 -2.20 -15.81 -11.15
C LEU A 238 -3.37 -14.88 -11.46
N ARG A 239 -4.10 -15.16 -12.55
CA ARG A 239 -5.32 -14.44 -12.94
C ARG A 239 -6.39 -14.47 -11.84
N GLN A 240 -6.63 -15.63 -11.24
CA GLN A 240 -7.58 -15.75 -10.14
C GLN A 240 -7.14 -14.92 -8.92
N LYS A 241 -5.85 -14.94 -8.57
CA LYS A 241 -5.34 -14.21 -7.41
C LYS A 241 -5.34 -12.70 -7.60
N ILE A 242 -5.01 -12.19 -8.79
CA ILE A 242 -5.07 -10.74 -9.05
C ILE A 242 -6.52 -10.23 -9.04
N ILE A 243 -7.48 -11.02 -9.52
CA ILE A 243 -8.91 -10.68 -9.44
C ILE A 243 -9.34 -10.60 -7.98
N ALA A 244 -9.04 -11.62 -7.18
CA ALA A 244 -9.38 -11.65 -5.75
C ALA A 244 -8.76 -10.46 -4.98
N HIS A 245 -7.49 -10.17 -5.23
CA HIS A 245 -6.81 -8.99 -4.67
C HIS A 245 -7.50 -7.68 -5.10
N SER A 246 -7.80 -7.53 -6.39
CA SER A 246 -8.44 -6.32 -6.94
C SER A 246 -9.84 -6.08 -6.39
N GLN A 247 -10.62 -7.14 -6.14
CA GLN A 247 -11.94 -7.05 -5.51
C GLN A 247 -11.86 -6.46 -4.11
N VAL A 248 -10.95 -6.97 -3.27
CA VAL A 248 -10.82 -6.49 -1.89
C VAL A 248 -10.16 -5.10 -1.85
N LEU A 249 -9.14 -4.85 -2.68
CA LEU A 249 -8.53 -3.52 -2.81
C LEU A 249 -9.58 -2.47 -3.21
N GLN A 250 -10.48 -2.81 -4.14
CA GLN A 250 -11.56 -1.91 -4.51
C GLN A 250 -12.46 -1.55 -3.32
N GLU A 251 -12.78 -2.52 -2.46
CA GLU A 251 -13.55 -2.30 -1.23
C GLU A 251 -12.81 -1.37 -0.26
N VAL A 252 -11.51 -1.62 -0.01
CA VAL A 252 -10.64 -0.75 0.82
C VAL A 252 -10.70 0.69 0.31
N LEU A 253 -10.52 0.88 -0.99
CA LEU A 253 -10.47 2.21 -1.60
C LEU A 253 -11.83 2.91 -1.53
N ARG A 254 -12.95 2.20 -1.72
CA ARG A 254 -14.30 2.76 -1.57
C ARG A 254 -14.55 3.23 -0.15
N LEU A 255 -14.22 2.40 0.85
CA LEU A 255 -14.36 2.76 2.25
C LEU A 255 -13.44 3.91 2.64
N THR A 256 -12.19 3.94 2.16
CA THR A 256 -11.23 5.03 2.42
C THR A 256 -11.71 6.36 1.83
N VAL A 257 -12.26 6.36 0.61
CA VAL A 257 -12.84 7.56 -0.01
C VAL A 257 -14.07 8.05 0.76
N LYS A 258 -14.95 7.13 1.20
CA LYS A 258 -16.08 7.46 2.07
C LYS A 258 -15.59 8.00 3.41
N ALA A 259 -14.50 7.43 3.93
CA ALA A 259 -13.97 7.79 5.23
C ALA A 259 -13.41 9.20 5.28
N SER A 260 -12.76 9.61 4.19
CA SER A 260 -12.16 10.93 3.99
C SER A 260 -13.14 12.01 3.52
N PHE A 261 -14.45 11.74 3.53
CA PHE A 261 -15.46 12.76 3.27
C PHE A 261 -15.45 13.81 4.38
N GLY A 262 -15.52 15.09 4.03
CA GLY A 262 -15.38 16.21 5.00
C GLY A 262 -13.95 16.55 5.42
N MET A 263 -12.95 15.69 5.17
CA MET A 263 -11.56 16.00 5.49
C MET A 263 -10.93 16.99 4.50
N SER A 264 -10.26 18.01 5.03
CA SER A 264 -9.38 18.94 4.31
C SER A 264 -7.99 18.34 4.10
N GLY A 265 -7.30 18.80 3.05
CA GLY A 265 -5.87 18.51 2.93
C GLY A 265 -5.07 19.16 4.06
N PHE A 266 -3.88 18.65 4.31
CA PHE A 266 -2.94 19.16 5.31
C PHE A 266 -1.52 19.08 4.75
N ALA A 267 -0.54 19.58 5.49
CA ALA A 267 0.86 19.33 5.21
C ALA A 267 1.59 19.00 6.50
N TRP A 268 2.60 18.14 6.40
CA TRP A 268 3.65 18.08 7.40
C TRP A 268 4.66 19.19 7.11
N TYR A 269 5.06 19.94 8.14
CA TYR A 269 6.11 20.94 8.05
C TYR A 269 6.97 20.87 9.31
N LYS A 270 8.22 20.43 9.14
CA LYS A 270 9.19 20.23 10.23
C LYS A 270 8.62 19.38 11.38
N GLY A 271 7.89 18.32 11.04
CA GLY A 271 7.28 17.40 12.00
C GLY A 271 5.94 17.84 12.59
N GLU A 272 5.43 19.03 12.24
CA GLU A 272 4.12 19.50 12.71
C GLU A 272 3.07 19.45 11.60
N ILE A 273 1.80 19.22 11.97
CA ILE A 273 0.68 19.22 11.04
C ILE A 273 0.18 20.64 10.84
N LEU A 274 0.25 21.13 9.60
CA LEU A 274 -0.39 22.37 9.17
C LEU A 274 -1.68 22.06 8.43
N GLN A 275 -2.80 22.54 8.96
CA GLN A 275 -4.09 22.42 8.28
C GLN A 275 -4.15 23.39 7.10
N ALA A 276 -4.72 22.94 5.98
CA ALA A 276 -4.97 23.84 4.86
C ALA A 276 -6.11 24.80 5.22
N SER A 277 -5.92 26.09 4.96
CA SER A 277 -6.91 27.14 5.23
C SER A 277 -8.15 27.11 4.33
N GLY A 278 -8.21 26.18 3.37
CA GLY A 278 -9.32 26.04 2.42
C GLY A 278 -8.88 25.50 1.05
N LYS A 279 -9.61 25.90 0.00
CA LYS A 279 -9.33 25.51 -1.40
C LYS A 279 -8.15 26.34 -1.96
N GLY A 280 -6.91 26.06 -1.55
CA GLY A 280 -5.79 26.83 -2.11
C GLY A 280 -4.36 26.47 -1.71
N GLY A 281 -4.12 25.58 -0.74
CA GLY A 281 -2.75 25.20 -0.37
C GLY A 281 -1.98 26.27 0.39
N VAL A 282 -2.67 27.20 1.06
CA VAL A 282 -2.05 28.08 2.07
C VAL A 282 -2.17 27.37 3.41
N TYR A 283 -1.02 27.07 4.02
CA TYR A 283 -0.91 26.38 5.30
C TYR A 283 -0.78 27.42 6.40
N ILE A 284 -1.74 27.45 7.33
CA ILE A 284 -1.73 28.39 8.45
C ILE A 284 -0.98 27.71 9.60
N LYS A 285 0.10 28.33 10.07
CA LYS A 285 0.72 27.93 11.34
C LYS A 285 -0.29 28.23 12.46
N PRO A 286 -0.60 27.28 13.36
CA PRO A 286 -1.39 27.59 14.55
C PRO A 286 -0.70 28.75 15.28
N SER A 287 -1.47 29.82 15.50
CA SER A 287 -1.07 31.00 16.26
C SER A 287 -0.91 30.68 17.73
#